data_AF-A0A7C4CJC8-F1
#
_entry.id   AF-A0A7C4CJC8-F1
#
_cell.length_a   1.000
_cell.length_b   1.000
_cell.length_c   1.000
_cell.angle_alpha   90.00
_cell.angle_beta   90.00
_cell.angle_gamma   90.00
#
_symmetry.space_group_name_H-M   'P 1'
#
loop_
_entity.id
_entity.type
_entity.pdbx_description
1 polymer ?
#
loop_
_entity_poly.entity_id
_entity_poly.type
_entity_poly.pdbx_seq_one_letter_code
_entity_poly.pdbx_strand_id
1 'polypeptide(L)'
;RDKRQASVLVLAEIYEGWIPLGVWRFREISRRALKCPPRKFSTLREALDEVEKIILTDKRYWKRLSRILEFHEFQEDITDFL
;
A
#
# COMPACT_ATOMS: atom_id res chain seq x y z
N ARG A 1 16.83 -20.44 -8.40
CA ARG A 1 16.43 -20.33 -6.98
C ARG A 1 15.60 -19.06 -6.88
N ASP A 2 14.29 -19.18 -6.85
CA ASP A 2 13.42 -18.00 -6.89
C ASP A 2 13.58 -17.21 -5.60
N LYS A 3 13.84 -15.91 -5.74
CA LYS A 3 13.91 -14.98 -4.63
C LYS A 3 12.49 -14.68 -4.18
N ARG A 4 12.28 -14.46 -2.87
CA ARG A 4 10.98 -14.02 -2.35
C ARG A 4 10.52 -12.79 -3.12
N GLN A 5 9.32 -12.86 -3.68
CA GLN A 5 8.68 -11.73 -4.36
C GLN A 5 7.84 -10.93 -3.37
N ALA A 6 7.71 -9.63 -3.65
CA ALA A 6 6.87 -8.73 -2.88
C ALA A 6 6.30 -7.66 -3.82
N SER A 7 5.07 -7.23 -3.53
CA SER A 7 4.44 -6.07 -4.16
C SER A 7 4.47 -4.89 -3.20
N VAL A 8 4.49 -3.68 -3.74
CA VAL A 8 4.52 -2.45 -2.93
C VAL A 8 3.40 -1.53 -3.36
N LEU A 9 2.48 -1.24 -2.44
CA LEU A 9 1.44 -0.22 -2.61
C LEU A 9 1.86 1.05 -1.88
N VAL A 10 1.86 2.18 -2.58
CA VAL A 10 2.09 3.50 -2.00
C VAL A 10 0.82 4.32 -2.15
N LEU A 11 0.29 4.79 -1.02
CA LEU A 11 -0.87 5.67 -0.97
C LEU A 11 -0.42 7.06 -0.51
N ALA A 12 -0.70 8.06 -1.33
CA ALA A 12 -0.39 9.46 -1.03
C ALA A 12 -1.67 10.29 -1.17
N GLU A 13 -2.20 10.73 -0.03
CA GLU A 13 -3.34 11.64 0.02
C GLU A 13 -2.83 13.08 0.13
N ILE A 14 -3.27 13.94 -0.79
CA ILE A 14 -2.83 15.33 -0.89
C ILE A 14 -4.00 16.23 -0.48
N TYR A 15 -3.77 17.08 0.51
CA TYR A 15 -4.75 18.04 1.01
C TYR A 15 -4.37 19.48 0.65
N GLU A 16 -5.26 20.41 0.98
CA GLU A 16 -5.01 21.85 0.82
C GLU A 16 -3.73 22.27 1.54
N GLY A 17 -2.99 23.19 0.91
CA GLY A 17 -1.69 23.65 1.41
C GLY A 17 -0.50 22.75 1.07
N TRP A 18 -0.69 21.66 0.33
CA TRP A 18 0.43 20.87 -0.17
C TRP A 18 1.25 21.62 -1.22
N ILE A 19 2.56 21.72 -1.00
CA ILE A 19 3.50 22.34 -1.93
C ILE A 19 4.23 21.26 -2.73
N PRO A 20 4.04 21.18 -4.07
CA PRO A 20 4.67 20.17 -4.90
C PRO A 20 6.14 20.52 -5.16
N LEU A 21 7.03 20.16 -4.23
CA LEU A 21 8.49 20.32 -4.39
C LEU A 21 9.11 19.24 -5.30
N GLY A 22 8.31 18.63 -6.17
CA GLY A 22 8.69 17.52 -7.02
C GLY A 22 9.01 16.23 -6.26
N VAL A 23 9.82 15.37 -6.91
CA VAL A 23 10.13 14.01 -6.45
C VAL A 23 10.83 13.98 -5.08
N TRP A 24 11.59 15.04 -4.76
CA TRP A 24 12.35 15.11 -3.51
C TRP A 24 11.46 14.95 -2.27
N ARG A 25 10.26 15.56 -2.27
CA ARG A 25 9.35 15.49 -1.12
C ARG A 25 8.90 14.06 -0.82
N PHE A 26 8.52 13.31 -1.86
CA PHE A 26 8.13 11.91 -1.72
C PHE A 26 9.29 11.04 -1.25
N ARG A 27 10.50 11.29 -1.76
CA ARG A 27 11.70 10.56 -1.32
C ARG A 27 11.98 10.76 0.17
N GLU A 28 11.84 11.97 0.70
CA GLU A 28 12.05 12.20 2.13
C GLU A 28 10.96 11.58 3.00
N ILE A 29 9.70 11.67 2.58
CA ILE A 29 8.59 11.05 3.32
C ILE A 29 8.79 9.53 3.37
N SER A 30 9.10 8.89 2.24
CA SER A 30 9.40 7.45 2.18
C SER A 30 10.61 7.09 3.04
N ARG A 31 11.70 7.87 2.97
CA ARG A 31 12.89 7.62 3.80
C ARG A 31 12.56 7.73 5.29
N ARG A 32 11.76 8.71 5.70
CA ARG A 32 11.34 8.86 7.10
C ARG A 32 10.44 7.72 7.54
N ALA A 33 9.48 7.30 6.71
CA ALA A 33 8.60 6.17 7.00
C ALA A 33 9.38 4.86 7.18
N LEU A 34 10.36 4.59 6.31
CA LEU A 34 11.20 3.38 6.37
C LEU A 34 12.18 3.35 7.56
N LYS A 35 12.43 4.49 8.22
CA LYS A 35 13.21 4.54 9.47
C LYS A 35 12.39 4.14 10.69
N CYS A 36 11.05 4.24 10.61
CA CYS A 36 10.17 3.85 11.71
C CYS A 36 9.94 2.33 11.69
N PRO A 37 9.74 1.69 12.85
CA PRO A 37 9.32 0.29 12.90
C PRO A 37 8.02 0.07 12.11
N PRO A 38 7.98 -0.89 11.17
CA PRO A 38 6.77 -1.16 10.41
C PRO A 38 5.74 -1.90 11.27
N ARG A 39 4.46 -1.64 11.02
CA ARG A 39 3.39 -2.52 11.49
C ARG A 39 3.37 -3.77 10.61
N LYS A 40 3.31 -4.95 11.23
CA LYS A 40 3.26 -6.24 10.53
C LYS A 40 1.88 -6.84 10.71
N PHE A 41 1.35 -7.39 9.63
CA PHE A 41 0.04 -8.01 9.57
C PHE A 41 0.16 -9.40 8.97
N SER A 42 -0.78 -10.27 9.32
CA SER A 42 -0.80 -11.65 8.84
C SER A 42 -1.51 -11.76 7.48
N THR A 43 -2.46 -10.86 7.22
CA THR A 43 -3.21 -10.81 5.95
C THR A 43 -3.18 -9.43 5.32
N LEU A 44 -3.38 -9.38 3.99
CA LEU A 44 -3.54 -8.11 3.27
C LEU A 44 -4.77 -7.34 3.80
N ARG A 45 -5.86 -8.04 4.14
CA ARG A 45 -7.08 -7.42 4.68
C ARG A 45 -6.81 -6.65 5.97
N GLU A 46 -6.11 -7.26 6.93
CA GLU A 46 -5.71 -6.59 8.19
C GLU A 46 -4.90 -5.32 7.93
N ALA A 47 -3.96 -5.37 6.99
CA ALA A 47 -3.16 -4.21 6.62
C ALA A 47 -4.02 -3.08 6.02
N LEU A 48 -4.98 -3.42 5.16
CA LEU A 48 -5.87 -2.43 4.54
C LEU A 48 -6.86 -1.81 5.52
N ASP A 49 -7.38 -2.59 6.48
CA ASP A 49 -8.26 -2.07 7.53
C ASP A 49 -7.52 -1.09 8.46
N GLU A 50 -6.21 -1.28 8.68
CA GLU A 50 -5.38 -0.33 9.41
C GLU A 50 -5.07 0.95 8.62
N VAL A 51 -4.89 0.83 7.31
CA VAL A 51 -4.71 1.97 6.42
C VAL A 51 -5.96 2.86 6.36
N GLU A 52 -7.16 2.27 6.38
CA GLU A 52 -8.44 2.98 6.38
C GLU A 52 -8.65 3.85 7.64
N LYS A 53 -7.95 3.54 8.74
CA LYS A 53 -7.97 4.37 9.96
C LYS A 53 -7.13 5.65 9.84
N ILE A 54 -6.24 5.71 8.84
CA ILE A 54 -5.24 6.77 8.67
C ILE A 54 -5.60 7.67 7.48
N ILE A 55 -6.05 7.06 6.38
CA ILE A 55 -6.40 7.74 5.12
C ILE A 55 -7.87 8.17 5.19
N LEU A 56 -8.16 9.41 4.79
CA LEU A 56 -9.52 9.95 4.80
C LEU A 56 -10.30 9.57 3.53
N THR A 57 -9.60 9.42 2.40
CA THR A 57 -10.19 8.96 1.14
C THR A 57 -10.74 7.53 1.27
N ASP A 58 -11.99 7.36 0.84
CA ASP A 58 -12.72 6.07 0.88
C ASP A 58 -11.94 4.94 0.20
N LYS A 59 -11.87 3.79 0.87
CA LYS A 59 -11.15 2.61 0.38
C LYS A 59 -11.57 2.10 -0.98
N ARG A 60 -12.85 2.24 -1.32
CA ARG A 60 -13.41 1.84 -2.61
C ARG A 60 -12.73 2.59 -3.75
N TYR A 61 -12.33 3.84 -3.51
CA TYR A 61 -11.67 4.66 -4.53
C TYR A 61 -10.28 4.13 -4.87
N TRP A 62 -9.40 3.99 -3.87
CA TRP A 62 -8.02 3.55 -4.13
C TRP A 62 -7.91 2.06 -4.42
N LYS A 63 -8.83 1.21 -3.92
CA LYS A 63 -8.90 -0.19 -4.34
C LYS A 63 -9.12 -0.32 -5.85
N ARG A 64 -10.10 0.41 -6.38
CA ARG A 64 -10.43 0.41 -7.82
C ARG A 64 -9.29 0.90 -8.71
N LEU A 65 -8.45 1.81 -8.21
CA LEU A 65 -7.32 2.35 -8.98
C LEU A 65 -6.06 1.46 -8.93
N SER A 66 -5.97 0.58 -7.94
CA SER A 66 -4.75 -0.17 -7.66
C SER A 66 -4.75 -1.51 -8.38
N ARG A 67 -4.00 -1.60 -9.47
CA ARG A 67 -3.70 -2.87 -10.15
C ARG A 67 -3.01 -3.89 -9.25
N ILE A 68 -2.28 -3.43 -8.22
CA ILE A 68 -1.65 -4.31 -7.24
C ILE A 68 -2.72 -4.96 -6.37
N LEU A 69 -3.68 -4.19 -5.89
CA LEU A 69 -4.75 -4.76 -5.05
C LEU A 69 -5.66 -5.68 -5.85
N GLU A 70 -5.99 -5.30 -7.09
CA GLU A 70 -6.70 -6.17 -8.03
C GLU A 70 -5.95 -7.49 -8.22
N PHE A 71 -4.64 -7.44 -8.50
CA PHE A 71 -3.83 -8.65 -8.66
C PHE A 71 -3.87 -9.56 -7.44
N HIS A 72 -3.76 -9.01 -6.23
CA HIS A 72 -3.79 -9.78 -4.98
C HIS A 72 -5.21 -10.22 -4.55
N GLU A 73 -6.26 -9.65 -5.13
CA GLU A 73 -7.66 -10.02 -4.84
C GLU A 73 -8.14 -11.18 -5.73
N PHE A 74 -7.62 -11.27 -6.96
CA PHE A 74 -7.94 -12.33 -7.91
C PHE A 74 -6.86 -13.42 -8.02
N GLN A 75 -5.71 -13.26 -7.36
CA GLN A 75 -4.70 -14.31 -7.29
C GLN A 75 -5.22 -15.41 -6.36
N GLU A 76 -5.47 -16.59 -6.93
CA GLU A 76 -5.74 -17.81 -6.20
C GLU A 76 -4.45 -18.63 -6.09
N ASP A 77 -4.17 -19.21 -4.93
CA ASP A 77 -3.00 -20.06 -4.78
C ASP A 77 -3.29 -21.43 -5.40
N ILE A 78 -2.28 -22.04 -6.04
CA ILE A 78 -2.46 -23.39 -6.61
C ILE A 78 -2.86 -24.42 -5.55
N THR A 79 -2.51 -24.17 -4.29
CA THR A 79 -2.93 -24.98 -3.13
C THR A 79 -4.42 -24.88 -2.84
N ASP A 80 -5.10 -23.83 -3.28
CA ASP A 80 -6.55 -23.70 -3.15
C ASP A 80 -7.29 -24.66 -4.10
N PHE A 81 -6.57 -25.28 -5.05
CA PHE A 81 -7.09 -26.20 -6.06
C PHE A 81 -6.57 -27.64 -5.95
N LEU A 82 -5.80 -27.97 -4.91
CA LEU A 82 -5.24 -29.30 -4.65
C LEU A 82 -5.97 -29.98 -3.48
#